data_AF-A0A0S8E7G5-F1
#
_entry.id   AF-A0A0S8E7G5-F1
#
_cell.length_a   1.000
_cell.length_b   1.000
_cell.length_c   1.000
_cell.angle_alpha   90.00
_cell.angle_beta   90.00
_cell.angle_gamma   90.00
#
_symmetry.space_group_name_H-M   'P 1'
#
loop_
_entity.id
_entity.type
_entity.pdbx_description
1 polymer ?
#
loop_
_entity_poly.entity_id
_entity_poly.type
_entity_poly.pdbx_seq_one_letter_code
_entity_poly.pdbx_strand_id
1 'polypeptide(L)' 'MFVALDGNAVVYNDDHAVTQIAIWTEWVIDLSAFGGFGVDLTNVNTITIGVGTKNSPEAGGTGKMYFDDIRLYR' A
#
# COMPACT_ATOMS: atom_id res chain seq x y z
N MET A 1 0.43 0.38 -7.20
CA MET A 1 0.17 -0.39 -5.95
C MET A 1 -0.25 0.58 -4.86
N PHE A 2 -0.99 0.15 -3.84
CA PHE A 2 -1.38 0.99 -2.71
C PHE A 2 -1.30 0.25 -1.38
N VAL A 3 -1.19 1.02 -0.30
CA VAL A 3 -1.46 0.59 1.07
C VAL A 3 -2.69 1.35 1.56
N ALA A 4 -3.59 0.67 2.27
CA ALA A 4 -4.71 1.31 2.95
C ALA A 4 -4.80 0.88 4.41
N LEU A 5 -5.03 1.85 5.30
CA LEU A 5 -5.36 1.61 6.71
C LEU A 5 -6.88 1.69 6.92
N ASP A 6 -7.42 0.72 7.65
CA ASP A 6 -8.83 0.65 8.04
C ASP A 6 -9.81 0.87 6.88
N GLY A 7 -9.42 0.38 5.72
CA GLY A 7 -10.22 0.44 4.51
C GLY A 7 -10.29 1.79 3.81
N ASN A 8 -9.90 2.92 4.42
CA ASN A 8 -10.23 4.25 3.88
C ASN A 8 -9.02 5.19 3.69
N ALA A 9 -7.96 5.08 4.50
CA ALA A 9 -6.78 5.93 4.36
C ALA A 9 -5.80 5.31 3.36
N VAL A 10 -5.83 5.76 2.10
CA VAL A 10 -5.13 5.12 0.98
C VAL A 10 -3.93 5.93 0.54
N VAL A 11 -2.76 5.30 0.51
CA VAL A 11 -1.54 5.86 -0.07
C VAL A 11 -1.14 5.00 -1.26
N TYR A 12 -0.98 5.63 -2.42
CA TYR A 12 -0.48 4.98 -3.63
C TYR A 12 1.05 5.05 -3.66
N ASN A 13 1.69 4.04 -4.24
CA ASN A 13 3.10 4.11 -4.58
C ASN A 13 3.29 5.11 -5.73
N ASP A 14 4.27 6.00 -5.61
CA ASP A 14 4.57 7.02 -6.62
C ASP A 14 5.05 6.42 -7.95
N ASP A 15 5.68 5.24 -7.91
CA ASP A 15 6.03 4.48 -9.10
C ASP A 15 4.84 3.62 -9.57
N HIS A 16 4.21 4.08 -10.66
CA HIS A 16 3.11 3.37 -11.30
C HIS A 16 3.49 1.99 -11.87
N ALA A 17 4.77 1.74 -12.12
CA ALA A 17 5.30 0.49 -12.64
C ALA A 17 5.89 -0.43 -11.55
N VAL A 18 5.77 -0.09 -10.25
CA VAL A 18 6.40 -0.85 -9.14
C VAL A 18 6.08 -2.35 -9.14
N THR A 19 4.92 -2.76 -9.65
CA THR A 19 4.52 -4.19 -9.74
C THR A 19 5.17 -4.94 -10.91
N GLN A 20 5.95 -4.26 -11.75
CA GLN A 20 6.67 -4.84 -12.88
C GLN A 20 8.18 -5.02 -12.58
N ILE A 21 8.63 -4.54 -11.42
CA ILE A 21 10.03 -4.63 -10.99
C ILE A 21 10.32 -6.06 -10.51
N ALA A 22 11.33 -6.70 -11.12
CA ALA A 22 11.69 -8.09 -10.85
C ALA A 22 12.71 -8.27 -9.70
N ILE A 23 13.00 -7.20 -8.95
CA ILE A 23 13.91 -7.20 -7.80
C ILE A 23 13.21 -6.69 -6.55
N TRP A 24 13.72 -7.06 -5.37
CA TRP A 24 13.25 -6.52 -4.11
C TRP A 24 13.40 -5.00 -4.10
N THR A 25 12.29 -4.32 -3.87
CA THR A 25 12.20 -2.86 -3.84
C THR A 25 11.57 -2.46 -2.53
N GLU A 26 12.31 -1.69 -1.72
CA GLU A 26 11.78 -1.16 -0.47
C GLU A 26 10.76 -0.05 -0.75
N TRP A 27 9.68 -0.03 0.02
CA TRP A 27 8.73 1.07 0.00
C TRP A 27 8.47 1.57 1.43
N VAL A 28 9.01 2.75 1.71
CA VAL A 28 8.79 3.47 2.97
C VAL A 28 7.66 4.47 2.76
N ILE A 29 6.65 4.42 3.63
CA ILE A 29 5.54 5.35 3.65
C ILE A 29 5.63 6.16 4.95
N ASP A 30 5.74 7.49 4.83
CA ASP A 30 5.61 8.36 6.00
C ASP A 30 4.21 8.20 6.59
N LEU A 31 4.12 7.89 7.89
CA LEU A 31 2.84 7.74 8.56
C LEU A 31 1.98 9.02 8.49
N SER A 32 2.61 10.20 8.36
CA SER A 32 1.88 11.45 8.16
C SER A 32 1.08 11.48 6.87
N ALA A 33 1.45 10.68 5.85
CA ALA A 33 0.71 10.56 4.60
C ALA A 33 -0.72 10.04 4.82
N PHE A 34 -0.96 9.28 5.89
CA PHE A 34 -2.29 8.82 6.26
C PHE A 34 -3.08 9.84 7.10
N GLY A 35 -2.42 10.82 7.72
CA GLY A 35 -3.06 11.79 8.63
C GLY A 35 -4.12 12.66 7.95
N GLY A 36 -3.97 12.95 6.65
CA GLY A 36 -4.96 13.70 5.87
C GLY A 36 -6.30 12.98 5.68
N PHE A 37 -6.38 11.70 6.02
CA PHE A 37 -7.58 10.87 5.85
C PHE A 37 -8.39 10.69 7.14
N GLY A 38 -7.99 11.33 8.24
CA GLY A 38 -8.69 11.24 9.54
C GLY A 38 -8.57 9.87 10.22
N VAL A 39 -7.55 9.09 9.87
CA VAL A 39 -7.27 7.80 10.52
C VAL A 39 -6.67 8.01 11.92
N ASP A 40 -7.08 7.16 12.87
CA ASP A 40 -6.44 7.09 14.19
C ASP A 40 -5.26 6.10 14.13
N LEU A 41 -4.05 6.63 13.99
CA LEU A 41 -2.83 5.82 13.95
C LEU A 41 -2.54 5.09 15.27
N THR A 42 -3.24 5.39 16.35
CA THR A 42 -3.15 4.65 17.61
C THR A 42 -4.06 3.43 17.67
N ASN A 43 -4.99 3.27 16.69
CA ASN A 43 -6.00 2.23 16.66
C ASN A 43 -6.24 1.67 15.25
N VAL A 44 -5.18 1.20 14.60
CA VAL A 44 -5.25 0.57 13.28
C VAL A 44 -5.62 -0.91 13.41
N ASN A 45 -6.70 -1.33 12.75
CA ASN A 45 -7.21 -2.70 12.80
C ASN A 45 -6.81 -3.51 11.57
N THR A 46 -6.73 -2.87 10.40
CA THR A 46 -6.41 -3.55 9.15
C THR A 46 -5.41 -2.78 8.31
N ILE A 47 -4.51 -3.54 7.68
CA ILE A 47 -3.60 -3.05 6.65
C ILE A 47 -3.93 -3.81 5.37
N THR A 48 -4.26 -3.08 4.31
CA THR A 48 -4.49 -3.63 2.97
C THR A 48 -3.29 -3.28 2.09
N ILE A 49 -2.68 -4.28 1.44
CA ILE A 49 -1.79 -4.06 0.29
C ILE A 49 -2.59 -4.44 -0.95
N GLY A 50 -2.70 -3.52 -1.92
CA GLY A 50 -3.50 -3.74 -3.12
C GLY A 50 -2.82 -3.29 -4.42
N VAL A 51 -3.24 -3.88 -5.53
CA VAL A 51 -2.76 -3.57 -6.87
C VAL A 51 -3.89 -2.94 -7.67
N GLY A 52 -3.56 -1.94 -8.51
CA GLY A 52 -4.53 -1.15 -9.26
C GLY A 52 -5.19 -0.04 -8.44
N THR A 53 -6.36 0.41 -8.90
CA THR A 53 -7.17 1.44 -8.22
C THR A 53 -8.11 0.77 -7.22
N LYS A 54 -8.03 1.12 -5.93
CA LYS A 54 -8.70 0.38 -4.84
C LYS A 54 -10.18 0.06 -5.08
N ASN A 55 -10.95 1.05 -5.54
CA ASN A 55 -12.40 0.91 -5.76
C ASN A 55 -12.76 0.60 -7.22
N SER A 56 -11.77 0.40 -8.09
CA SER A 56 -11.94 0.09 -9.51
C SER A 56 -10.73 -0.73 -10.01
N PRO A 57 -10.51 -1.94 -9.47
CA PRO A 57 -9.40 -2.78 -9.91
C PRO A 57 -9.65 -3.22 -11.35
N GLU A 58 -8.67 -3.02 -12.22
CA GLU A 58 -8.72 -3.52 -13.59
C GLU A 58 -8.56 -5.04 -13.59
N ALA A 59 -9.44 -5.74 -14.30
CA ALA A 59 -9.36 -7.19 -14.44
C ALA A 59 -8.31 -7.58 -15.50
N GLY A 60 -7.70 -8.76 -15.36
CA GLY A 60 -6.94 -9.38 -16.45
C GLY A 60 -5.42 -9.51 -16.26
N GLY A 61 -4.88 -9.21 -15.07
CA GLY A 61 -3.49 -9.54 -14.73
C GLY A 61 -3.39 -10.89 -14.00
N THR A 62 -2.47 -11.75 -14.43
CA THR A 62 -2.02 -12.90 -13.60
C THR A 62 -0.56 -12.70 -13.23
N GLY A 63 -0.20 -13.10 -12.02
CA GLY A 63 1.15 -12.90 -11.52
C GLY A 63 1.28 -13.34 -10.08
N LYS A 64 2.52 -13.31 -9.57
CA LYS A 64 2.85 -13.59 -8.18
C LYS A 64 3.70 -12.45 -7.65
N MET A 65 3.28 -11.89 -6.52
CA MET A 65 4.04 -10.89 -5.78
C MET A 65 4.50 -11.51 -4.46
N TYR A 66 5.68 -11.12 -4.02
CA TYR A 66 6.22 -11.46 -2.71
C TYR A 66 6.35 -10.19 -1.89
N PHE A 67 5.98 -10.26 -0.61
CA PHE A 67 6.07 -9.16 0.34
C PHE A 67 6.72 -9.70 1.61
N ASP A 68 7.64 -8.94 2.18
CA ASP A 68 8.35 -9.31 3.40
C ASP A 68 8.71 -8.04 4.19
N ASP A 69 9.20 -8.19 5.42
CA ASP A 69 9.70 -7.09 6.26
C ASP A 69 8.69 -5.95 6.49
N ILE A 70 7.40 -6.29 6.59
CA ILE A 70 6.35 -5.31 6.92
C ILE A 70 6.53 -4.89 8.38
N ARG A 71 7.09 -3.70 8.60
CA ARG A 71 7.41 -3.18 9.92
C ARG A 71 7.28 -1.66 10.01
N LEU A 72 7.13 -1.19 11.24
CA LEU A 72 7.26 0.23 11.57
C LEU A 72 8.72 0.54 11.90
N TYR A 73 9.17 1.72 11.47
CA TYR A 73 10.46 2.29 11.80
C TYR A 73 10.28 3.59 12.60
N ARG A 74 11.34 4.03 13.28
CA ARG A 74 11.36 5.26 14.07
C ARG A 74 12.53 6.15 13.67
#